data_AF-A0A6N2FMN4-F1
#
_entry.id   AF-A0A6N2FMN4-F1
#
_cell.length_a   1.000
_cell.length_b   1.000
_cell.length_c   1.000
_cell.angle_alpha   90.00
_cell.angle_beta   90.00
_cell.angle_gamma   90.00
#
_symmetry.space_group_name_H-M   'P 1'
#
loop_
_entity.id
_entity.type
_entity.pdbx_description
1 polymer ?
#
loop_
_entity_poly.entity_id
_entity_poly.type
_entity_poly.pdbx_seq_one_letter_code
_entity_poly.pdbx_strand_id
1 'polypeptide(L)'
;MIIRMLKALVGIKKIPYFPEHVKLDRKHISDRDLDADFPINPTAYQMLKEVDGKKDELEIAGDLAGVFRVSEEVLLKDLHQLLTGLNRNYLINWKYGERPSFLGFLYQFFGQYHIRYKERFSSDSDSFLFLYMKFLHVISKKIIVFWLVFLMLSLSAYIFVPDGSIISIAAYFSVIYFGLITGTALHEVVHGIAHRKFVGKNGPQGFLAADMMSVKFIRPVISPYDKKSIWITALGPLIPGALGIAGVLFTIFFLQENAVSVGMLLFFSTYALHMMYLLPFMGDGKSIMKQLMIRGIGGKSS
;
A
#
# COMPACT_ATOMS: atom_id res chain seq x y z
N MET A 1 -15.96 -1.56 -17.98
CA MET A 1 -16.48 -2.31 -19.14
C MET A 1 -15.44 -3.27 -19.71
N ILE A 2 -14.25 -2.78 -20.09
CA ILE A 2 -13.12 -3.58 -20.63
C ILE A 2 -12.69 -4.73 -19.70
N ILE A 3 -12.56 -4.48 -18.40
CA ILE A 3 -12.17 -5.51 -17.40
C ILE A 3 -13.24 -6.61 -17.24
N ARG A 4 -14.53 -6.28 -17.41
CA ARG A 4 -15.62 -7.27 -17.36
C ARG A 4 -15.69 -8.10 -18.65
N MET A 5 -15.49 -7.48 -19.82
CA MET A 5 -15.42 -8.18 -21.11
C MET A 5 -14.22 -9.13 -21.17
N LEU A 6 -13.03 -8.67 -20.77
CA LEU A 6 -11.86 -9.53 -20.70
C LEU A 6 -12.06 -10.67 -19.68
N LYS A 7 -12.76 -10.44 -18.55
CA LYS A 7 -13.00 -11.48 -17.54
C LYS A 7 -13.83 -12.63 -18.09
N ALA A 8 -14.88 -12.29 -18.86
CA ALA A 8 -15.74 -13.26 -19.52
C ALA A 8 -15.03 -14.02 -20.66
N LEU A 9 -14.06 -13.38 -21.33
CA LEU A 9 -13.31 -13.96 -22.45
C LEU A 9 -12.19 -14.92 -22.04
N VAL A 10 -11.68 -14.85 -20.79
CA VAL A 10 -10.43 -15.56 -20.40
C VAL A 10 -10.61 -16.46 -19.17
N GLY A 11 -11.77 -16.45 -18.50
CA GLY A 11 -12.04 -17.37 -17.38
C GLY A 11 -11.09 -17.19 -16.18
N ILE A 12 -10.54 -15.99 -15.97
CA ILE A 12 -9.62 -15.73 -14.87
C ILE A 12 -10.41 -15.59 -13.56
N LYS A 13 -10.29 -16.63 -12.73
CA LYS A 13 -10.85 -16.72 -11.39
C LYS A 13 -10.31 -15.61 -10.48
N LYS A 14 -11.21 -14.99 -9.72
CA LYS A 14 -10.88 -14.04 -8.64
C LYS A 14 -10.96 -14.79 -7.32
N ILE A 15 -9.81 -15.06 -6.73
CA ILE A 15 -9.69 -15.98 -5.60
C ILE A 15 -9.43 -15.17 -4.31
N PRO A 16 -10.31 -15.21 -3.31
CA PRO A 16 -10.05 -14.65 -1.99
C PRO A 16 -9.01 -15.48 -1.25
N TYR A 17 -8.16 -14.83 -0.46
CA TYR A 17 -7.25 -15.52 0.46
C TYR A 17 -6.96 -14.69 1.72
N PHE A 18 -6.68 -15.38 2.83
CA PHE A 18 -6.21 -14.76 4.06
C PHE A 18 -4.73 -14.36 3.95
N PRO A 19 -4.36 -13.10 4.28
CA PRO A 19 -2.97 -12.70 4.40
C PRO A 19 -2.22 -13.52 5.47
N GLU A 20 -0.89 -13.62 5.37
CA GLU A 20 -0.03 -14.50 6.18
C GLU A 20 -0.28 -14.43 7.70
N HIS A 21 -0.59 -13.24 8.22
CA HIS A 21 -0.74 -12.97 9.66
C HIS A 21 -2.19 -12.85 10.14
N VAL A 22 -3.15 -13.18 9.26
CA VAL A 22 -4.58 -13.21 9.57
C VAL A 22 -5.02 -14.66 9.73
N LYS A 23 -5.63 -14.99 10.87
CA LYS A 23 -6.10 -16.34 11.17
C LYS A 23 -7.59 -16.35 11.47
N LEU A 24 -8.26 -17.40 11.00
CA LEU A 24 -9.68 -17.63 11.25
C LEU A 24 -9.85 -18.55 12.46
N ASP A 25 -10.54 -18.05 13.49
CA ASP A 25 -10.98 -18.81 14.65
C ASP A 25 -12.51 -18.92 14.67
N ARG A 26 -13.05 -19.80 15.53
CA ARG A 26 -14.51 -20.10 15.55
C ARG A 26 -15.40 -18.89 15.84
N LYS A 27 -14.88 -17.89 16.58
CA LYS A 27 -15.64 -16.73 17.07
C LYS A 27 -15.06 -15.39 16.62
N HIS A 28 -13.85 -15.38 16.06
CA HIS A 28 -13.18 -14.16 15.63
C HIS A 28 -12.20 -14.44 14.49
N ILE A 29 -11.77 -13.38 13.81
CA ILE A 29 -10.60 -13.35 12.94
C ILE A 29 -9.51 -12.63 13.71
N SER A 30 -8.38 -13.29 13.93
CA SER A 30 -7.23 -12.71 14.63
C SER A 30 -6.25 -12.11 13.64
N ASP A 31 -5.87 -10.85 13.85
CA ASP A 31 -4.86 -10.13 13.06
C ASP A 31 -3.63 -9.84 13.91
N ARG A 32 -2.57 -10.61 13.69
CA ARG A 32 -1.32 -10.49 14.47
C ARG A 32 -0.50 -9.23 14.13
N ASP A 33 -0.67 -8.64 12.95
CA ASP A 33 0.06 -7.40 12.60
C ASP A 33 -0.52 -6.18 13.33
N LEU A 34 -1.79 -6.26 13.77
CA LEU A 34 -2.47 -5.21 14.53
C LEU A 34 -2.72 -5.57 15.98
N ASP A 35 -2.47 -6.82 16.39
CA ASP A 35 -2.83 -7.36 17.70
C ASP A 35 -4.33 -7.13 18.01
N ALA A 36 -5.19 -7.54 17.07
CA ALA A 36 -6.62 -7.28 17.12
C ALA A 36 -7.45 -8.49 16.72
N ASP A 37 -8.53 -8.73 17.45
CA ASP A 37 -9.51 -9.77 17.15
C ASP A 37 -10.83 -9.16 16.68
N PHE A 38 -11.30 -9.61 15.52
CA PHE A 38 -12.55 -9.15 14.91
C PHE A 38 -13.64 -10.21 15.09
N PRO A 39 -14.72 -9.94 15.85
CA PRO A 39 -15.73 -10.93 16.12
C PRO A 39 -16.47 -11.35 14.84
N ILE A 40 -16.77 -12.64 14.71
CA ILE A 40 -17.56 -13.20 13.62
C ILE A 40 -18.69 -14.08 14.18
N ASN A 41 -19.80 -14.12 13.44
CA ASN A 41 -20.91 -15.01 13.77
C ASN A 41 -20.66 -16.43 13.21
N PRO A 42 -21.41 -17.45 13.67
CA PRO A 42 -21.23 -18.83 13.22
C PRO A 42 -21.41 -19.02 11.70
N THR A 43 -22.32 -18.28 11.07
CA THR A 43 -22.56 -18.32 9.63
C THR A 43 -21.34 -17.85 8.84
N ALA A 44 -20.77 -16.71 9.21
CA ALA A 44 -19.56 -16.18 8.61
C ALA A 44 -18.38 -17.12 8.82
N TYR A 45 -18.25 -17.74 10.00
CA TYR A 45 -17.20 -18.74 10.23
C TYR A 45 -17.28 -19.89 9.22
N GLN A 46 -18.47 -20.46 9.01
CA GLN A 46 -18.64 -21.55 8.04
C GLN A 46 -18.36 -21.10 6.60
N MET A 47 -18.80 -19.91 6.21
CA MET A 47 -18.50 -19.35 4.89
C MET A 47 -16.99 -19.15 4.67
N LEU A 48 -16.31 -18.60 5.68
CA LEU A 48 -14.89 -18.27 5.61
C LEU A 48 -13.97 -19.48 5.71
N LYS A 49 -14.45 -20.58 6.30
CA LYS A 49 -13.71 -21.84 6.36
C LYS A 49 -13.40 -22.41 4.97
N GLU A 50 -14.23 -22.13 3.98
CA GLU A 50 -14.03 -22.55 2.59
C GLU A 50 -13.05 -21.64 1.81
N VAL A 51 -12.58 -20.53 2.39
CA VAL A 51 -11.59 -19.63 1.77
C VAL A 51 -10.20 -20.23 1.94
N ASP A 52 -9.84 -21.15 1.04
CA ASP A 52 -8.57 -21.88 1.02
C ASP A 52 -7.48 -21.20 0.16
N GLY A 53 -7.83 -20.08 -0.50
CA GLY A 53 -6.96 -19.42 -1.44
C GLY A 53 -6.79 -20.17 -2.76
N LYS A 54 -7.71 -21.06 -3.15
CA LYS A 54 -7.71 -21.73 -4.46
C LYS A 54 -9.04 -21.54 -5.18
N LYS A 55 -10.15 -21.62 -4.46
CA LYS A 55 -11.50 -21.50 -5.01
C LYS A 55 -11.90 -20.05 -5.24
N ASP A 56 -12.73 -19.80 -6.25
CA ASP A 56 -13.37 -18.49 -6.42
C ASP A 56 -14.72 -18.37 -5.67
N GLU A 57 -15.33 -17.18 -5.72
CA GLU A 57 -16.59 -16.91 -5.01
C GLU A 57 -17.74 -17.84 -5.44
N LEU A 58 -17.77 -18.28 -6.71
CA LEU A 58 -18.82 -19.16 -7.23
C LEU A 58 -18.61 -20.58 -6.74
N GLU A 59 -17.38 -21.08 -6.79
CA GLU A 59 -17.03 -22.42 -6.29
C GLU A 59 -17.29 -22.54 -4.79
N ILE A 60 -16.93 -21.52 -4.01
CA ILE A 60 -17.21 -21.49 -2.57
C ILE A 60 -18.73 -21.47 -2.30
N ALA A 61 -19.50 -20.69 -3.05
CA ALA A 61 -20.96 -20.64 -2.89
C ALA A 61 -21.61 -22.00 -3.24
N GLY A 62 -21.14 -22.68 -4.29
CA GLY A 62 -21.60 -24.01 -4.67
C GLY A 62 -21.39 -25.05 -3.56
N ASP A 63 -20.20 -25.07 -2.95
CA ASP A 63 -19.88 -25.99 -1.85
C ASP A 63 -20.72 -25.71 -0.60
N LEU A 64 -21.00 -24.44 -0.32
CA LEU A 64 -21.77 -24.01 0.85
C LEU A 64 -23.30 -24.18 0.68
N ALA A 65 -23.81 -24.27 -0.55
CA ALA A 65 -25.24 -24.41 -0.83
C ALA A 65 -25.82 -25.68 -0.18
N GLY A 66 -25.04 -26.77 -0.17
CA GLY A 66 -25.39 -28.02 0.50
C GLY A 66 -25.45 -27.91 2.03
N VAL A 67 -24.72 -26.96 2.63
CA VAL A 67 -24.64 -26.77 4.09
C VAL A 67 -25.78 -25.92 4.61
N PHE A 68 -26.09 -24.81 3.93
CA PHE A 68 -27.05 -23.82 4.41
C PHE A 68 -28.49 -24.06 3.94
N ARG A 69 -28.72 -24.92 2.94
CA ARG A 69 -30.05 -25.17 2.32
C ARG A 69 -30.73 -23.87 1.85
N VAL A 70 -29.94 -22.94 1.33
CA VAL A 70 -30.40 -21.68 0.73
C VAL A 70 -30.05 -21.70 -0.76
N SER A 71 -30.79 -20.96 -1.58
CA SER A 71 -30.44 -20.77 -3.00
C SER A 71 -29.02 -20.24 -3.15
N GLU A 72 -28.29 -20.78 -4.13
CA GLU A 72 -26.92 -20.39 -4.46
C GLU A 72 -26.79 -18.89 -4.73
N GLU A 73 -27.77 -18.25 -5.37
CA GLU A 73 -27.74 -16.81 -5.66
C GLU A 73 -27.70 -15.94 -4.40
N VAL A 74 -28.51 -16.27 -3.39
CA VAL A 74 -28.54 -15.55 -2.10
C VAL A 74 -27.21 -15.76 -1.37
N LEU A 75 -26.73 -17.00 -1.36
CA LEU A 75 -25.47 -17.36 -0.73
C LEU A 75 -24.27 -16.67 -1.37
N LEU A 76 -24.22 -16.60 -2.70
CA LEU A 76 -23.21 -15.88 -3.45
C LEU A 76 -23.23 -14.38 -3.13
N LYS A 77 -24.43 -13.78 -3.03
CA LYS A 77 -24.58 -12.37 -2.66
C LYS A 77 -24.07 -12.09 -1.25
N ASP A 78 -24.43 -12.93 -0.28
CA ASP A 78 -24.02 -12.78 1.11
C ASP A 78 -22.50 -13.01 1.27
N LEU A 79 -21.97 -14.03 0.60
CA LEU A 79 -20.53 -14.30 0.53
C LEU A 79 -19.77 -13.11 -0.08
N HIS A 80 -20.27 -12.58 -1.20
CA HIS A 80 -19.66 -11.42 -1.86
C HIS A 80 -19.62 -10.20 -0.93
N GLN A 81 -20.71 -9.94 -0.19
CA GLN A 81 -20.77 -8.85 0.78
C GLN A 81 -19.80 -9.07 1.93
N LEU A 82 -19.73 -10.28 2.49
CA LEU A 82 -18.80 -10.64 3.56
C LEU A 82 -17.35 -10.45 3.12
N LEU A 83 -16.94 -11.04 2.00
CA LEU A 83 -15.56 -10.96 1.51
C LEU A 83 -15.18 -9.52 1.13
N THR A 84 -16.11 -8.76 0.54
CA THR A 84 -15.88 -7.33 0.25
C THR A 84 -15.75 -6.52 1.54
N GLY A 85 -16.55 -6.83 2.58
CA GLY A 85 -16.44 -6.22 3.90
C GLY A 85 -15.10 -6.50 4.57
N LEU A 86 -14.62 -7.75 4.52
CA LEU A 86 -13.33 -8.14 5.05
C LEU A 86 -12.16 -7.52 4.28
N ASN A 87 -12.24 -7.46 2.94
CA ASN A 87 -11.23 -6.79 2.12
C ASN A 87 -11.18 -5.28 2.41
N ARG A 88 -12.32 -4.62 2.67
CA ARG A 88 -12.35 -3.21 3.10
C ARG A 88 -11.55 -2.96 4.38
N ASN A 89 -11.42 -3.97 5.23
CA ASN A 89 -10.67 -3.93 6.49
C ASN A 89 -9.28 -4.61 6.39
N TYR A 90 -8.80 -4.93 5.18
CA TYR A 90 -7.50 -5.59 4.94
C TYR A 90 -7.35 -6.98 5.59
N LEU A 91 -8.46 -7.67 5.86
CA LEU A 91 -8.46 -9.03 6.41
C LEU A 91 -8.44 -10.11 5.31
N ILE A 92 -8.78 -9.74 4.08
CA ILE A 92 -8.74 -10.61 2.89
C ILE A 92 -8.08 -9.85 1.74
N ASN A 93 -7.25 -10.56 0.98
CA ASN A 93 -6.72 -10.10 -0.30
C ASN A 93 -7.33 -10.89 -1.46
N TRP A 94 -7.13 -10.38 -2.66
CA TRP A 94 -7.57 -11.02 -3.91
C TRP A 94 -6.37 -11.37 -4.76
N LYS A 95 -6.38 -12.59 -5.32
CA LYS A 95 -5.48 -12.98 -6.40
C LYS A 95 -6.27 -13.37 -7.65
N TYR A 96 -5.65 -13.17 -8.81
CA TYR A 96 -6.26 -13.50 -10.10
C TYR A 96 -5.56 -14.71 -10.72
N GLY A 97 -6.30 -15.83 -10.77
CA GLY A 97 -5.81 -17.13 -11.23
C GLY A 97 -5.17 -17.98 -10.13
N GLU A 98 -5.24 -19.30 -10.29
CA GLU A 98 -4.67 -20.27 -9.35
C GLU A 98 -3.14 -20.40 -9.50
N ARG A 99 -2.64 -20.30 -10.74
CA ARG A 99 -1.23 -20.40 -11.10
C ARG A 99 -0.70 -19.07 -11.64
N PRO A 100 0.62 -18.80 -11.52
CA PRO A 100 1.24 -17.63 -12.13
C PRO A 100 0.98 -17.64 -13.64
N SER A 101 0.27 -16.63 -14.12
CA SER A 101 0.00 -16.44 -15.54
C SER A 101 0.21 -14.97 -15.89
N PHE A 102 0.69 -14.69 -17.11
CA PHE A 102 0.91 -13.32 -17.56
C PHE A 102 -0.41 -12.52 -17.56
N LEU A 103 -1.50 -13.15 -18.00
CA LEU A 103 -2.82 -12.52 -17.97
C LEU A 103 -3.25 -12.24 -16.53
N GLY A 104 -3.16 -13.21 -15.61
CA GLY A 104 -3.45 -13.00 -14.19
C GLY A 104 -2.63 -11.87 -13.57
N PHE A 105 -1.34 -11.77 -13.94
CA PHE A 105 -0.48 -10.66 -13.56
C PHE A 105 -1.00 -9.31 -14.08
N LEU A 106 -1.35 -9.20 -15.38
CA LEU A 106 -1.93 -7.98 -15.94
C LEU A 106 -3.24 -7.59 -15.24
N TYR A 107 -4.08 -8.56 -14.90
CA TYR A 107 -5.31 -8.30 -14.14
C TYR A 107 -5.05 -7.79 -12.73
N GLN A 108 -4.12 -8.40 -11.99
CA GLN A 108 -3.72 -7.89 -10.68
C GLN A 108 -3.13 -6.48 -10.81
N PHE A 109 -2.32 -6.27 -11.84
CA PHE A 109 -1.64 -5.00 -12.09
C PHE A 109 -2.60 -3.88 -12.46
N PHE A 110 -3.56 -4.09 -13.36
CA PHE A 110 -4.55 -3.06 -13.68
C PHE A 110 -5.67 -2.98 -12.63
N GLY A 111 -5.96 -4.09 -11.95
CA GLY A 111 -6.94 -4.15 -10.86
C GLY A 111 -6.61 -3.22 -9.68
N GLN A 112 -5.32 -2.89 -9.50
CA GLN A 112 -4.88 -1.99 -8.44
C GLN A 112 -5.36 -0.55 -8.59
N TYR A 113 -5.82 -0.15 -9.78
CA TYR A 113 -6.35 1.19 -10.09
C TYR A 113 -7.88 1.27 -9.98
N HIS A 114 -8.53 0.22 -9.48
CA HIS A 114 -9.98 0.24 -9.25
C HIS A 114 -10.32 0.96 -7.93
N ILE A 115 -11.41 1.74 -7.89
CA ILE A 115 -11.82 2.60 -6.75
C ILE A 115 -11.89 1.86 -5.40
N ARG A 116 -12.22 0.57 -5.43
CA ARG A 116 -12.37 -0.29 -4.24
C ARG A 116 -11.20 -1.24 -4.00
N TYR A 117 -10.09 -1.05 -4.72
CA TYR A 117 -8.92 -1.88 -4.53
C TYR A 117 -8.33 -1.64 -3.15
N LYS A 118 -8.12 -2.74 -2.42
CA LYS A 118 -7.39 -2.82 -1.17
C LYS A 118 -6.56 -4.08 -1.16
N GLU A 119 -5.27 -3.93 -0.89
CA GLU A 119 -4.35 -5.06 -0.75
C GLU A 119 -3.41 -4.79 0.42
N ARG A 120 -3.17 -5.84 1.21
CA ARG A 120 -2.24 -5.82 2.33
C ARG A 120 -0.99 -6.62 2.00
N PHE A 121 0.16 -6.08 2.40
CA PHE A 121 1.44 -6.76 2.34
C PHE A 121 2.06 -6.83 3.75
N SER A 122 1.96 -8.01 4.36
CA SER A 122 2.60 -8.34 5.65
C SER A 122 4.07 -8.72 5.44
N SER A 123 4.91 -8.59 6.47
CA SER A 123 6.33 -8.97 6.40
C SER A 123 6.90 -9.27 7.77
N ASP A 124 7.46 -10.46 7.96
CA ASP A 124 8.16 -10.85 9.19
C ASP A 124 9.58 -10.31 9.31
N SER A 125 10.15 -9.79 8.22
CA SER A 125 11.56 -9.35 8.24
C SER A 125 11.73 -7.97 8.86
N ASP A 126 12.63 -7.86 9.84
CA ASP A 126 13.09 -6.59 10.43
C ASP A 126 14.22 -5.91 9.64
N SER A 127 14.68 -6.52 8.55
CA SER A 127 15.79 -5.99 7.76
C SER A 127 15.35 -4.75 6.98
N PHE A 128 16.07 -3.63 7.16
CA PHE A 128 15.84 -2.41 6.41
C PHE A 128 15.85 -2.65 4.90
N LEU A 129 16.88 -3.34 4.40
CA LEU A 129 17.05 -3.57 2.97
C LEU A 129 15.89 -4.40 2.41
N PHE A 130 15.46 -5.43 3.15
CA PHE A 130 14.36 -6.29 2.72
C PHE A 130 13.04 -5.52 2.66
N LEU A 131 12.72 -4.78 3.73
CA LEU A 131 11.52 -3.95 3.79
C LEU A 131 11.55 -2.88 2.68
N TYR A 132 12.70 -2.25 2.47
CA TYR A 132 12.90 -1.26 1.42
C TYR A 132 12.68 -1.82 0.04
N MET A 133 13.30 -2.95 -0.31
CA MET A 133 13.08 -3.57 -1.63
C MET A 133 11.64 -4.03 -1.81
N LYS A 134 10.99 -4.54 -0.75
CA LYS A 134 9.57 -4.93 -0.80
C LYS A 134 8.67 -3.73 -1.04
N PHE A 135 8.87 -2.64 -0.31
CA PHE A 135 8.05 -1.43 -0.42
C PHE A 135 8.32 -0.71 -1.74
N LEU A 136 9.58 -0.66 -2.17
CA LEU A 136 9.98 -0.16 -3.48
C LEU A 136 9.27 -0.92 -4.59
N HIS A 137 9.20 -2.26 -4.52
CA HIS A 137 8.47 -3.06 -5.51
C HIS A 137 6.98 -2.71 -5.54
N VAL A 138 6.31 -2.65 -4.38
CA VAL A 138 4.88 -2.34 -4.28
C VAL A 138 4.57 -0.93 -4.79
N ILE A 139 5.37 0.07 -4.40
CA ILE A 139 5.20 1.46 -4.82
C ILE A 139 5.50 1.61 -6.31
N SER A 140 6.60 1.01 -6.80
CA SER A 140 6.94 1.03 -8.22
C SER A 140 5.80 0.47 -9.06
N LYS A 141 5.25 -0.69 -8.68
CA LYS A 141 4.13 -1.33 -9.37
C LYS A 141 2.92 -0.40 -9.52
N LYS A 142 2.67 0.49 -8.56
CA LYS A 142 1.55 1.45 -8.58
C LYS A 142 1.80 2.70 -9.41
N ILE A 143 3.03 3.18 -9.43
CA ILE A 143 3.31 4.49 -10.04
C ILE A 143 3.85 4.31 -11.47
N ILE A 144 4.40 3.13 -11.82
CA ILE A 144 5.04 2.86 -13.12
C ILE A 144 4.12 3.10 -14.33
N VAL A 145 2.80 2.88 -14.21
CA VAL A 145 1.87 3.12 -15.34
C VAL A 145 1.87 4.58 -15.76
N PHE A 146 1.83 5.49 -14.80
CA PHE A 146 1.82 6.92 -15.08
C PHE A 146 3.15 7.37 -15.70
N TRP A 147 4.27 6.79 -15.28
CA TRP A 147 5.57 7.00 -15.93
C TRP A 147 5.57 6.50 -17.38
N LEU A 148 5.10 5.28 -17.63
CA LEU A 148 5.01 4.72 -18.97
C LEU A 148 4.10 5.55 -19.89
N VAL A 149 2.94 6.00 -19.39
CA VAL A 149 2.03 6.88 -20.13
C VAL A 149 2.74 8.19 -20.49
N PHE A 150 3.45 8.80 -19.52
CA PHE A 150 4.20 10.03 -19.78
C PHE A 150 5.30 9.83 -20.84
N LEU A 151 6.05 8.72 -20.78
CA LEU A 151 7.07 8.40 -21.77
C LEU A 151 6.46 8.16 -23.16
N MET A 152 5.33 7.47 -23.26
CA MET A 152 4.62 7.26 -24.52
C MET A 152 4.14 8.58 -25.14
N LEU A 153 3.62 9.50 -24.31
CA LEU A 153 3.23 10.84 -24.75
C LEU A 153 4.42 11.67 -25.20
N SER A 154 5.55 11.60 -24.47
CA SER A 154 6.79 12.29 -24.83
C SER A 154 7.36 11.77 -26.14
N LEU A 155 7.37 10.44 -26.34
CA LEU A 155 7.80 9.80 -27.58
C LEU A 155 6.89 10.21 -28.76
N SER A 156 5.58 10.21 -28.54
CA SER A 156 4.62 10.65 -29.56
C SER A 156 4.86 12.11 -29.94
N ALA A 157 5.03 13.00 -28.95
CA ALA A 157 5.34 14.41 -29.17
C ALA A 157 6.63 14.59 -29.97
N TYR A 158 7.68 13.83 -29.66
CA TYR A 158 8.95 13.88 -30.39
C TYR A 158 8.83 13.43 -31.85
N ILE A 159 7.98 12.44 -32.15
CA ILE A 159 7.72 12.00 -33.53
C ILE A 159 7.08 13.11 -34.36
N PHE A 160 6.17 13.89 -33.78
CA PHE A 160 5.50 15.01 -34.48
C PHE A 160 6.34 16.28 -34.50
N VAL A 161 7.12 16.53 -33.44
CA VAL A 161 7.98 17.71 -33.29
C VAL A 161 9.34 17.24 -32.78
N PRO A 162 10.32 16.99 -33.68
CA PRO A 162 11.63 16.46 -33.31
C PRO A 162 12.53 17.49 -32.60
N ASP A 163 12.13 17.92 -31.40
CA ASP A 163 12.88 18.83 -30.55
C ASP A 163 13.61 18.07 -29.43
N GLY A 164 14.93 18.28 -29.31
CA GLY A 164 15.75 17.70 -28.26
C GLY A 164 15.31 18.08 -26.84
N SER A 165 14.60 19.21 -26.68
CA SER A 165 14.02 19.63 -25.39
C SER A 165 13.04 18.60 -24.82
N ILE A 166 12.29 17.90 -25.69
CA ILE A 166 11.32 16.85 -25.29
C ILE A 166 12.05 15.67 -24.64
N ILE A 167 13.20 15.28 -25.20
CA ILE A 167 14.04 14.21 -24.65
C ILE A 167 14.57 14.63 -23.27
N SER A 168 15.05 15.87 -23.13
CA SER A 168 15.51 16.39 -21.84
C SER A 168 14.39 16.41 -20.79
N ILE A 169 13.18 16.85 -21.16
CA ILE A 169 12.01 16.83 -20.28
C ILE A 169 11.71 15.38 -19.85
N ALA A 170 11.71 14.42 -20.79
CA ALA A 170 11.47 13.02 -20.49
C ALA A 170 12.51 12.43 -19.53
N ALA A 171 13.79 12.78 -19.72
CA ALA A 171 14.87 12.36 -18.85
C ALA A 171 14.72 12.94 -17.43
N TYR A 172 14.53 14.26 -17.30
CA TYR A 172 14.36 14.89 -15.98
C TYR A 172 13.08 14.46 -15.27
N PHE A 173 11.98 14.27 -16.00
CA PHE A 173 10.76 13.71 -15.44
C PHE A 173 11.00 12.31 -14.88
N SER A 174 11.77 11.47 -15.57
CA SER A 174 12.13 10.13 -15.09
C SER A 174 12.96 10.18 -13.82
N VAL A 175 13.87 11.15 -13.68
CA VAL A 175 14.65 11.38 -12.46
C VAL A 175 13.75 11.78 -11.28
N ILE A 176 12.82 12.72 -11.51
CA ILE A 176 11.80 13.11 -10.52
C ILE A 176 10.98 11.87 -10.11
N TYR A 177 10.56 11.08 -11.08
CA TYR A 177 9.77 9.87 -10.83
C TYR A 177 10.49 8.85 -9.97
N PHE A 178 11.76 8.60 -10.29
CA PHE A 178 12.61 7.72 -9.51
C PHE A 178 12.76 8.23 -8.07
N GLY A 179 13.01 9.53 -7.89
CA GLY A 179 13.08 10.16 -6.57
C GLY A 179 11.78 10.07 -5.76
N LEU A 180 10.62 10.22 -6.40
CA LEU A 180 9.32 10.02 -5.74
C LEU A 180 9.13 8.57 -5.27
N ILE A 181 9.46 7.59 -6.11
CA ILE A 181 9.31 6.17 -5.78
C ILE A 181 10.25 5.79 -4.63
N THR A 182 11.54 6.12 -4.74
CA THR A 182 12.54 5.77 -3.72
C THR A 182 12.35 6.55 -2.42
N GLY A 183 11.97 7.83 -2.52
CA GLY A 183 11.64 8.66 -1.36
C GLY A 183 10.43 8.15 -0.59
N THR A 184 9.34 7.80 -1.30
CA THR A 184 8.14 7.23 -0.68
C THR A 184 8.43 5.85 -0.06
N ALA A 185 9.22 5.02 -0.75
CA ALA A 185 9.65 3.74 -0.19
C ALA A 185 10.43 3.93 1.12
N LEU A 186 11.38 4.87 1.14
CA LEU A 186 12.13 5.19 2.35
C LEU A 186 11.21 5.71 3.47
N HIS A 187 10.27 6.60 3.14
CA HIS A 187 9.30 7.16 4.08
C HIS A 187 8.51 6.05 4.81
N GLU A 188 7.93 5.12 4.06
CA GLU A 188 7.13 4.04 4.63
C GLU A 188 7.98 3.01 5.40
N VAL A 189 9.19 2.72 4.92
CA VAL A 189 10.13 1.83 5.62
C VAL A 189 10.55 2.41 6.96
N VAL A 190 10.78 3.72 7.03
CA VAL A 190 11.12 4.40 8.28
C VAL A 190 9.98 4.29 9.28
N HIS A 191 8.72 4.49 8.86
CA HIS A 191 7.54 4.24 9.70
C HIS A 191 7.55 2.81 10.25
N GLY A 192 7.79 1.82 9.37
CA GLY A 192 7.82 0.41 9.72
C GLY A 192 8.91 0.06 10.73
N ILE A 193 10.15 0.43 10.46
CA ILE A 193 11.30 0.12 11.33
C ILE A 193 11.21 0.84 12.65
N ALA A 194 10.85 2.13 12.64
CA ALA A 194 10.67 2.88 13.87
C ALA A 194 9.61 2.20 14.75
N HIS A 195 8.46 1.84 14.17
CA HIS A 195 7.40 1.13 14.88
C HIS A 195 7.90 -0.19 15.49
N ARG A 196 8.50 -1.08 14.67
CA ARG A 196 8.99 -2.39 15.10
C ARG A 196 10.04 -2.31 16.18
N LYS A 197 10.94 -1.32 16.09
CA LYS A 197 11.94 -1.04 17.14
C LYS A 197 11.29 -0.66 18.47
N PHE A 198 10.15 0.03 18.44
CA PHE A 198 9.45 0.44 19.67
C PHE A 198 8.57 -0.66 20.28
N VAL A 199 7.95 -1.53 19.47
CA VAL A 199 7.11 -2.64 19.96
C VAL A 199 7.92 -3.91 20.31
N GLY A 200 9.14 -4.03 19.76
CA GLY A 200 10.01 -5.19 19.97
C GLY A 200 9.68 -6.38 19.08
N LYS A 201 10.54 -7.42 19.14
CA LYS A 201 10.50 -8.59 18.23
C LYS A 201 9.19 -9.39 18.27
N ASN A 202 8.49 -9.36 19.39
CA ASN A 202 7.25 -10.13 19.59
C ASN A 202 5.99 -9.24 19.53
N GLY A 203 6.16 -7.94 19.28
CA GLY A 203 5.04 -7.01 19.17
C GLY A 203 4.38 -7.04 17.79
N PRO A 204 3.22 -6.39 17.64
CA PRO A 204 2.52 -6.30 16.36
C PRO A 204 3.39 -5.56 15.34
N GLN A 205 3.66 -6.22 14.22
CA GLN A 205 4.66 -5.74 13.25
C GLN A 205 4.16 -4.65 12.31
N GLY A 206 2.84 -4.43 12.25
CA GLY A 206 2.19 -3.61 11.23
C GLY A 206 2.35 -4.17 9.82
N PHE A 207 1.63 -3.57 8.86
CA PHE A 207 1.67 -4.00 7.46
C PHE A 207 1.60 -2.82 6.50
N LEU A 208 2.04 -3.06 5.26
CA LEU A 208 1.87 -2.09 4.18
C LEU A 208 0.49 -2.26 3.56
N ALA A 209 -0.32 -1.21 3.62
CA ALA A 209 -1.62 -1.16 2.97
C ALA A 209 -1.53 -0.39 1.66
N ALA A 210 -2.14 -0.96 0.63
CA ALA A 210 -2.23 -0.39 -0.70
C ALA A 210 -3.71 -0.20 -1.05
N ASP A 211 -4.09 1.06 -1.30
CA ASP A 211 -5.39 1.44 -1.85
C ASP A 211 -5.19 1.93 -3.30
N MET A 212 -6.26 2.34 -3.99
CA MET A 212 -6.21 2.76 -5.41
C MET A 212 -5.05 3.70 -5.74
N MET A 213 -4.88 4.78 -4.97
CA MET A 213 -3.90 5.85 -5.22
C MET A 213 -2.93 6.08 -4.06
N SER A 214 -2.95 5.24 -3.04
CA SER A 214 -2.11 5.43 -1.85
C SER A 214 -1.47 4.13 -1.39
N VAL A 215 -0.27 4.26 -0.86
CA VAL A 215 0.42 3.23 -0.09
C VAL A 215 0.70 3.84 1.27
N LYS A 216 0.43 3.10 2.34
CA LYS A 216 0.66 3.56 3.71
C LYS A 216 0.99 2.40 4.62
N PHE A 217 1.89 2.61 5.56
CA PHE A 217 2.16 1.66 6.62
C PHE A 217 1.10 1.78 7.72
N ILE A 218 0.30 0.73 7.91
CA ILE A 218 -0.71 0.65 8.97
C ILE A 218 -0.08 -0.04 10.19
N ARG A 219 -0.28 0.58 11.36
CA ARG A 219 0.23 0.13 12.65
C ARG A 219 -0.81 0.32 13.74
N PRO A 220 -0.83 -0.53 14.78
CA PRO A 220 -1.66 -0.30 15.95
C PRO A 220 -1.17 0.90 16.77
N VAL A 221 -2.08 1.45 17.58
CA VAL A 221 -1.74 2.50 18.53
C VAL A 221 -0.99 1.89 19.71
N ILE A 222 0.25 2.34 19.93
CA ILE A 222 1.08 1.84 21.03
C ILE A 222 0.61 2.50 22.35
N SER A 223 -0.24 1.82 23.12
CA SER A 223 -0.50 2.15 24.52
C SER A 223 0.61 1.58 25.41
N PRO A 224 1.13 2.28 26.45
CA PRO A 224 0.77 3.61 26.96
C PRO A 224 1.61 4.78 26.37
N TYR A 225 2.36 4.55 25.28
CA TYR A 225 3.41 5.48 24.83
C TYR A 225 3.00 6.37 23.64
N ASP A 226 1.93 7.15 23.81
CA ASP A 226 1.46 8.13 22.82
C ASP A 226 2.57 9.08 22.29
N LYS A 227 3.61 9.38 23.11
CA LYS A 227 4.73 10.24 22.66
C LYS A 227 5.59 9.55 21.59
N LYS A 228 5.77 8.23 21.67
CA LYS A 228 6.53 7.46 20.67
C LYS A 228 5.78 7.37 19.34
N SER A 229 4.44 7.30 19.38
CA SER A 229 3.60 7.32 18.18
C SER A 229 3.79 8.59 17.35
N ILE A 230 3.86 9.76 18.00
CA ILE A 230 4.15 11.03 17.33
C ILE A 230 5.53 10.99 16.65
N TRP A 231 6.55 10.49 17.35
CA TRP A 231 7.89 10.37 16.78
C TRP A 231 7.94 9.41 15.59
N ILE A 232 7.32 8.24 15.66
CA ILE A 232 7.22 7.32 14.52
C ILE A 232 6.58 8.05 13.32
N THR A 233 5.47 8.76 13.58
CA THR A 233 4.73 9.51 12.55
C THR A 233 5.57 10.64 11.94
N ALA A 234 6.42 11.29 12.73
CA ALA A 234 7.28 12.36 12.25
C ALA A 234 8.51 11.85 11.50
N LEU A 235 9.07 10.71 11.91
CA LEU A 235 10.31 10.17 11.33
C LEU A 235 10.15 9.77 9.86
N GLY A 236 8.99 9.22 9.47
CA GLY A 236 8.68 8.85 8.09
C GLY A 236 8.97 9.98 7.09
N PRO A 237 8.44 11.20 7.29
CA PRO A 237 8.76 12.35 6.44
C PRO A 237 10.08 13.06 6.79
N LEU A 238 10.49 13.10 8.07
CA LEU A 238 11.72 13.80 8.48
C LEU A 238 12.99 13.19 7.90
N ILE A 239 13.13 11.86 7.89
CA ILE A 239 14.35 11.19 7.38
C ILE A 239 14.57 11.44 5.87
N PRO A 240 13.63 11.08 4.97
CA PRO A 240 13.77 11.40 3.55
C PRO A 240 13.85 12.91 3.31
N GLY A 241 13.10 13.72 4.06
CA GLY A 241 13.14 15.18 3.96
C GLY A 241 14.52 15.78 4.28
N ALA A 242 15.14 15.36 5.37
CA ALA A 242 16.48 15.80 5.77
C ALA A 242 17.55 15.34 4.77
N LEU A 243 17.45 14.10 4.26
CA LEU A 243 18.32 13.62 3.19
C LEU A 243 18.17 14.44 1.91
N GLY A 244 16.93 14.82 1.56
CA GLY A 244 16.64 15.70 0.43
C GLY A 244 17.26 17.08 0.59
N ILE A 245 17.08 17.73 1.75
CA ILE A 245 17.68 19.04 2.03
C ILE A 245 19.21 18.95 1.96
N ALA A 246 19.81 17.94 2.59
CA ALA A 246 21.26 17.75 2.56
C ALA A 246 21.77 17.55 1.12
N GLY A 247 21.07 16.75 0.31
CA GLY A 247 21.43 16.52 -1.08
C GLY A 247 21.24 17.75 -1.99
N VAL A 248 20.20 18.56 -1.74
CA VAL A 248 19.99 19.85 -2.42
C VAL A 248 21.13 20.81 -2.10
N LEU A 249 21.47 21.00 -0.82
CA LEU A 249 22.58 21.86 -0.41
C LEU A 249 23.91 21.35 -0.97
N PHE A 250 24.14 20.04 -0.92
CA PHE A 250 25.33 19.43 -1.52
C PHE A 250 25.44 19.73 -3.02
N THR A 251 24.33 19.59 -3.75
CA THR A 251 24.28 19.86 -5.19
C THR A 251 24.60 21.33 -5.50
N ILE A 252 24.00 22.26 -4.75
CA ILE A 252 24.18 23.72 -4.96
C ILE A 252 25.62 24.17 -4.64
N PHE A 253 26.21 23.67 -3.56
CA PHE A 253 27.50 24.18 -3.08
C PHE A 253 28.72 23.45 -3.67
N PHE A 254 28.57 22.19 -4.10
CA PHE A 254 29.72 21.36 -4.46
C PHE A 254 29.71 20.83 -5.90
N LEU A 255 28.59 20.92 -6.63
CA LEU A 255 28.52 20.45 -8.01
C LEU A 255 28.54 21.62 -8.99
N GLN A 256 29.26 21.45 -10.10
CA GLN A 256 29.25 22.39 -11.21
C GLN A 256 27.94 22.30 -11.99
N GLU A 257 27.48 23.44 -12.52
CA GLU A 257 26.27 23.53 -13.34
C GLU A 257 26.41 22.71 -14.62
N ASN A 258 25.74 21.58 -14.66
CA ASN A 258 25.61 20.70 -15.82
C ASN A 258 24.32 19.85 -15.71
N ALA A 259 23.99 19.11 -16.77
CA ALA A 259 22.77 18.30 -16.81
C ALA A 259 22.66 17.27 -15.67
N VAL A 260 23.79 16.71 -15.23
CA VAL A 260 23.82 15.75 -14.12
C VAL A 260 23.48 16.44 -12.80
N SER A 261 24.07 17.61 -12.55
CA SER A 261 23.78 18.41 -11.35
C SER A 261 22.31 18.82 -11.28
N VAL A 262 21.69 19.18 -12.41
CA VAL A 262 20.24 19.48 -12.48
C VAL A 262 19.42 18.23 -12.14
N GLY A 263 19.79 17.07 -12.69
CA GLY A 263 19.14 15.81 -12.35
C GLY A 263 19.25 15.47 -10.85
N MET A 264 20.44 15.60 -10.27
CA MET A 264 20.65 15.39 -8.83
C MET A 264 19.84 16.37 -7.97
N LEU A 265 19.79 17.65 -8.37
CA LEU A 265 19.00 18.67 -7.70
C LEU A 265 17.51 18.30 -7.71
N LEU A 266 16.97 17.90 -8.86
CA LEU A 266 15.57 17.48 -8.99
C LEU A 266 15.28 16.23 -8.15
N PHE A 267 16.17 15.22 -8.20
CA PHE A 267 16.04 14.01 -7.40
C PHE A 267 15.98 14.35 -5.89
N PHE A 268 16.93 15.10 -5.36
CA PHE A 268 16.94 15.46 -3.94
C PHE A 268 15.81 16.42 -3.55
N SER A 269 15.35 17.26 -4.47
CA SER A 269 14.17 18.10 -4.26
C SER A 269 12.92 17.24 -4.01
N THR A 270 12.74 16.12 -4.73
CA THR A 270 11.62 15.20 -4.45
C THR A 270 11.70 14.55 -3.07
N TYR A 271 12.90 14.31 -2.56
CA TYR A 271 13.09 13.87 -1.18
C TYR A 271 12.71 14.99 -0.19
N ALA A 272 13.15 16.22 -0.43
CA ALA A 272 12.83 17.38 0.41
C ALA A 272 11.32 17.65 0.48
N LEU A 273 10.57 17.39 -0.60
CA LEU A 273 9.10 17.49 -0.62
C LEU A 273 8.41 16.64 0.46
N HIS A 274 9.06 15.59 0.97
CA HIS A 274 8.50 14.78 2.05
C HIS A 274 8.30 15.58 3.35
N MET A 275 9.03 16.69 3.55
CA MET A 275 8.82 17.60 4.68
C MET A 275 7.41 18.22 4.67
N MET A 276 6.76 18.35 3.51
CA MET A 276 5.38 18.86 3.42
C MET A 276 4.38 17.94 4.12
N TYR A 277 4.68 16.64 4.25
CA TYR A 277 3.81 15.71 4.99
C TYR A 277 3.77 15.99 6.50
N LEU A 278 4.66 16.84 7.04
CA LEU A 278 4.62 17.28 8.43
C LEU A 278 3.67 18.48 8.64
N LEU A 279 3.16 19.10 7.57
CA LEU A 279 2.21 20.19 7.68
C LEU A 279 0.93 19.73 8.37
N PRO A 280 0.34 20.52 9.27
CA PRO A 280 -0.74 20.09 10.17
C PRO A 280 -2.04 19.68 9.45
N PHE A 281 -2.16 20.01 8.16
CA PHE A 281 -3.32 19.69 7.32
C PHE A 281 -3.07 18.55 6.32
N MET A 282 -1.84 18.02 6.22
CA MET A 282 -1.46 17.03 5.22
C MET A 282 -0.93 15.75 5.88
N GLY A 283 -1.25 14.59 5.28
CA GLY A 283 -0.69 13.28 5.61
C GLY A 283 -0.42 13.02 7.10
N ASP A 284 0.86 12.89 7.43
CA ASP A 284 1.36 12.58 8.78
C ASP A 284 1.18 13.72 9.77
N GLY A 285 1.34 14.98 9.35
CA GLY A 285 1.16 16.16 10.19
C GLY A 285 -0.27 16.30 10.68
N LYS A 286 -1.27 15.92 9.86
CA LYS A 286 -2.67 15.78 10.28
C LYS A 286 -2.85 14.71 11.36
N SER A 287 -2.14 13.58 11.25
CA SER A 287 -2.17 12.52 12.27
C SER A 287 -1.52 12.97 13.57
N ILE A 288 -0.38 13.65 13.50
CA ILE A 288 0.30 14.25 14.65
C ILE A 288 -0.61 15.27 15.34
N MET A 289 -1.24 16.17 14.58
CA MET A 289 -2.16 17.17 15.12
C MET A 289 -3.33 16.52 15.86
N LYS A 290 -3.95 15.48 15.27
CA LYS A 290 -5.02 14.71 15.95
C LYS A 290 -4.54 14.10 17.27
N GLN A 291 -3.35 13.49 17.29
CA GLN A 291 -2.77 12.91 18.49
C GLN A 291 -2.50 13.98 19.57
N LEU A 292 -2.04 15.17 19.18
CA LEU A 292 -1.83 16.29 20.08
C LEU A 292 -3.16 16.88 20.60
N MET A 293 -4.18 17.01 19.75
CA MET A 293 -5.49 17.54 20.14
C MET A 293 -6.26 16.60 21.08
N ILE A 294 -6.21 15.29 20.84
CA ILE A 294 -6.83 14.29 21.74
C ILE A 294 -6.22 14.40 23.14
N ARG A 295 -4.92 14.69 23.24
CA ARG A 295 -4.25 14.99 24.52
C ARG A 295 -4.67 16.32 25.13
N GLY A 296 -4.87 17.36 24.30
CA GLY A 296 -5.31 18.68 24.77
C GLY A 296 -6.75 18.71 25.28
N ILE A 297 -7.63 17.86 24.75
CA ILE A 297 -9.04 17.78 25.13
C ILE A 297 -9.30 16.73 26.23
N GLY A 298 -8.48 15.67 26.30
CA GLY A 298 -8.56 14.63 27.34
C GLY A 298 -7.63 14.80 28.53
N GLY A 299 -6.80 15.85 28.55
CA GLY A 299 -5.77 16.09 29.56
C GLY A 299 -6.24 16.82 30.82
N LYS A 300 -7.21 16.25 31.54
CA LYS A 300 -7.24 16.37 33.01
C LYS A 300 -6.76 15.05 33.57
N SER A 301 -5.44 14.94 33.79
CA SER A 301 -4.90 13.95 34.72
C SER A 301 -5.20 14.42 36.14
N SER A 302 -6.21 13.80 36.77
CA SER A 302 -6.18 13.56 38.22
C SER A 302 -5.27 12.39 38.51
#